data_AF-A0A937KBZ3-F1
#
_entry.id   AF-A0A937KBZ3-F1
#
_cell.length_a   1.000
_cell.length_b   1.000
_cell.length_c   1.000
_cell.angle_alpha   90.00
_cell.angle_beta   90.00
_cell.angle_gamma   90.00
#
_symmetry.space_group_name_H-M   'P 1'
#
loop_
_entity.id
_entity.type
_entity.pdbx_description
1 polymer ?
#
loop_
_entity_poly.entity_id
_entity_poly.type
_entity_poly.pdbx_seq_one_letter_code
_entity_poly.pdbx_strand_id
1 'polypeptide(L)'
;MKNRTLRACMLLFISTLWLSCTEEPVVKEEMNVEKVTYENINAREDAHLMNILQGFNPSGSSNGRTQSFDFGEVKLSEAIKVENPYKDIVRYSLILSTDPEDPGFENVVLRDHKGDIYPYITRYEPDKGWLMEKGGEFETRTFTGTLKVLDINRTLLVEVAFNNGRGIETGNYIKKHGRTECDDDGGGPTGGGGGGSGSGTGGNTGGGTSGDYGGGTGGSTGGGSTGGGSTGSGSTDGGTGGGGSDCEWGTTSTTGGLFIDCSAVGMGLHFFRTACDGGDFGDINLCDDPEFAATYSDACEEDPIGVLPDKKLIAMIEFWESSKIDDSELDTCVADIITDLTEINTSLGFLLHAITGKTPPFNWKVKTGPSSGTAQTATAYDRSTKTVTTAFDVTKFGSSSDISIARTILHESLHAWLVYWYREIHSVGITEDEDYSPSYPELLTLFSETNDLQVSHHEFIADKFIGAITSSLYQYAISKGHNVEFGYIAALAWGGLQETDIFKNNFSLSQEIDISNIINIELNGLDNDGNYKPQKGASANCPE
;
A
#
# COMPACT_ATOMS: atom_id res chain seq x y z
N MET A 1 -23.60 -20.27 65.95
CA MET A 1 -22.13 -20.25 66.13
C MET A 1 -21.33 -21.02 65.06
N LYS A 2 -21.91 -21.94 64.27
CA LYS A 2 -21.16 -22.73 63.26
C LYS A 2 -20.71 -22.00 61.98
N ASN A 3 -21.18 -20.77 61.71
CA ASN A 3 -20.92 -20.07 60.44
C ASN A 3 -19.79 -19.01 60.50
N ARG A 4 -19.23 -18.75 61.70
CA ARG A 4 -18.12 -17.79 61.87
C ARG A 4 -16.75 -18.44 61.76
N THR A 5 -16.62 -19.73 62.07
CA THR A 5 -15.36 -20.47 62.00
C THR A 5 -14.95 -20.77 60.55
N LEU A 6 -15.91 -21.00 59.66
CA LEU A 6 -15.62 -21.29 58.24
C LEU A 6 -15.07 -20.08 57.48
N ARG A 7 -15.55 -18.87 57.79
CA ARG A 7 -15.04 -17.62 57.19
C ARG A 7 -13.63 -17.26 57.66
N ALA A 8 -13.28 -17.59 58.90
CA ALA A 8 -11.93 -17.38 59.41
C ALA A 8 -10.91 -18.34 58.78
N CYS A 9 -11.28 -19.60 58.52
CA CYS A 9 -10.40 -20.56 57.86
C CYS A 9 -10.18 -20.24 56.36
N MET A 10 -11.19 -19.71 55.65
CA MET A 10 -11.04 -19.33 54.24
C MET A 10 -10.11 -18.12 54.06
N LEU A 11 -10.16 -17.14 54.96
CA LEU A 11 -9.26 -15.97 54.90
C LEU A 11 -7.81 -16.33 55.20
N LEU A 12 -7.58 -17.31 56.09
CA LEU A 12 -6.23 -17.81 56.37
C LEU A 12 -5.65 -18.61 55.20
N PHE A 13 -6.47 -19.38 54.48
CA PHE A 13 -6.00 -20.15 53.31
C PHE A 13 -5.65 -19.26 52.10
N ILE A 14 -6.36 -18.16 51.91
CA ILE A 14 -6.05 -17.17 50.85
C ILE A 14 -4.77 -16.40 51.19
N SER A 15 -4.49 -16.13 52.47
CA SER A 15 -3.27 -15.41 52.87
C SER A 15 -1.98 -16.23 52.69
N THR A 16 -2.04 -17.56 52.73
CA THR A 16 -0.88 -18.43 52.55
C THR A 16 -0.55 -18.72 51.08
N LEU A 17 -1.46 -18.44 50.15
CA LEU A 17 -1.25 -18.60 48.70
C LEU A 17 -0.45 -17.45 48.07
N TRP A 18 -0.22 -16.36 48.79
CA TRP A 18 0.55 -15.19 48.30
C TRP A 18 2.04 -15.19 48.72
N LEU A 19 2.50 -16.22 49.44
CA LEU A 19 3.86 -16.26 50.02
C LEU A 19 4.80 -17.28 49.36
N SER A 20 4.50 -17.78 48.15
CA SER A 20 5.36 -18.75 47.45
C SER A 20 5.54 -18.47 45.96
N CYS A 21 5.68 -17.20 45.58
CA CYS A 21 6.37 -16.83 44.35
C CYS A 21 7.87 -16.68 44.67
N THR A 22 8.64 -17.77 44.55
CA THR A 22 10.08 -17.66 44.37
C THR A 22 10.31 -17.19 42.94
N GLU A 23 10.80 -15.96 42.77
CA GLU A 23 11.24 -15.45 41.48
C GLU A 23 12.29 -16.41 40.91
N GLU A 24 11.95 -17.11 39.82
CA GLU A 24 12.96 -17.79 39.03
C GLU A 24 13.91 -16.71 38.47
N PRO A 25 15.24 -16.88 38.61
CA PRO A 25 16.17 -15.93 38.04
C PRO A 25 15.97 -15.93 36.53
N VAL A 26 15.49 -14.82 35.99
CA VAL A 26 15.42 -14.56 34.55
C VAL A 26 16.84 -14.67 34.01
N VAL A 27 17.16 -15.80 33.38
CA VAL A 27 18.38 -15.95 32.59
C VAL A 27 18.21 -15.02 31.40
N LYS A 28 18.81 -13.84 31.48
CA LYS A 28 19.02 -12.98 30.32
C LYS A 28 20.03 -13.71 29.43
N GLU A 29 19.54 -14.52 28.50
CA GLU A 29 20.35 -14.87 27.34
C GLU A 29 20.65 -13.55 26.61
N GLU A 30 21.91 -13.13 26.66
CA GLU A 30 22.41 -12.10 25.76
C GLU A 30 22.36 -12.69 24.35
N MET A 31 21.23 -12.50 23.67
CA MET A 31 21.14 -12.75 22.25
C MET A 31 22.20 -11.88 21.58
N ASN A 32 23.20 -12.54 21.00
CA ASN A 32 24.19 -11.89 20.17
C ASN A 32 23.48 -11.49 18.87
N VAL A 33 22.85 -10.32 18.88
CA VAL A 33 22.16 -9.74 17.73
C VAL A 33 23.25 -9.19 16.80
N GLU A 34 23.72 -10.01 15.86
CA GLU A 34 24.42 -9.49 14.68
C GLU A 34 23.56 -8.39 14.04
N LYS A 35 24.14 -7.22 13.82
CA LYS A 35 23.40 -6.04 13.34
C LYS A 35 23.25 -6.13 11.83
N VAL A 36 22.18 -5.52 11.29
CA VAL A 36 22.13 -5.20 9.85
C VAL A 36 23.33 -4.31 9.56
N THR A 37 24.16 -4.70 8.60
CA THR A 37 25.36 -3.95 8.24
C THR A 37 25.08 -3.09 7.01
N TYR A 38 25.62 -1.87 7.04
CA TYR A 38 25.63 -0.95 5.93
C TYR A 38 27.08 -0.70 5.55
N GLU A 39 27.42 -0.96 4.31
CA GLU A 39 28.78 -0.78 3.81
C GLU A 39 28.76 -0.05 2.48
N ASN A 40 29.52 1.04 2.40
CA ASN A 40 29.87 1.63 1.13
C ASN A 40 30.98 0.79 0.51
N ILE A 41 30.65 0.07 -0.54
CA ILE A 41 31.56 -0.85 -1.23
C ILE A 41 31.94 -0.31 -2.60
N ASN A 42 33.12 -0.68 -3.08
CA ASN A 42 33.43 -0.64 -4.50
C ASN A 42 32.80 -1.87 -5.15
N ALA A 43 31.80 -1.67 -6.02
CA ALA A 43 31.03 -2.77 -6.59
C ALA A 43 31.91 -3.80 -7.31
N ARG A 44 33.08 -3.39 -7.82
CA ARG A 44 34.05 -4.24 -8.52
C ARG A 44 34.79 -5.21 -7.62
N GLU A 45 34.90 -4.86 -6.36
CA GLU A 45 35.64 -5.63 -5.37
C GLU A 45 34.72 -6.65 -4.68
N ASP A 46 33.39 -6.45 -4.73
CA ASP A 46 32.40 -7.43 -4.29
C ASP A 46 32.10 -8.44 -5.41
N ALA A 47 32.71 -9.63 -5.29
CA ALA A 47 32.58 -10.70 -6.28
C ALA A 47 31.14 -11.18 -6.46
N HIS A 48 30.32 -11.12 -5.41
CA HIS A 48 28.92 -11.56 -5.45
C HIS A 48 28.07 -10.59 -6.27
N LEU A 49 28.19 -9.30 -5.99
CA LEU A 49 27.57 -8.23 -6.77
C LEU A 49 28.00 -8.27 -8.25
N MET A 50 29.28 -8.44 -8.52
CA MET A 50 29.75 -8.53 -9.92
C MET A 50 29.19 -9.74 -10.65
N ASN A 51 29.00 -10.88 -9.97
CA ASN A 51 28.35 -12.05 -10.56
C ASN A 51 26.87 -11.76 -10.90
N ILE A 52 26.15 -11.12 -9.99
CA ILE A 52 24.77 -10.67 -10.23
C ILE A 52 24.72 -9.74 -11.45
N LEU A 53 25.59 -8.73 -11.51
CA LEU A 53 25.64 -7.75 -12.60
C LEU A 53 25.95 -8.40 -13.96
N GLN A 54 26.86 -9.38 -14.01
CA GLN A 54 27.17 -10.11 -15.25
C GLN A 54 25.97 -10.85 -15.82
N GLY A 55 25.00 -11.24 -14.98
CA GLY A 55 23.73 -11.84 -15.41
C GLY A 55 22.84 -10.91 -16.22
N PHE A 56 23.06 -9.59 -16.16
CA PHE A 56 22.28 -8.58 -16.88
C PHE A 56 22.89 -8.18 -18.24
N ASN A 57 23.74 -9.02 -18.83
CA ASN A 57 24.33 -8.82 -20.16
C ASN A 57 24.92 -7.41 -20.37
N PRO A 58 26.05 -7.06 -19.73
CA PRO A 58 26.66 -5.75 -19.90
C PRO A 58 26.87 -5.42 -21.38
N SER A 59 26.36 -4.27 -21.81
CA SER A 59 26.53 -3.78 -23.17
C SER A 59 27.77 -2.88 -23.23
N GLY A 60 28.66 -3.12 -24.20
CA GLY A 60 29.83 -2.27 -24.43
C GLY A 60 31.02 -2.45 -23.47
N SER A 61 32.02 -1.59 -23.68
CA SER A 61 33.32 -1.62 -22.97
C SER A 61 33.24 -0.88 -21.64
N SER A 62 33.64 -1.52 -20.53
CA SER A 62 33.88 -0.79 -19.27
C SER A 62 35.03 0.20 -19.45
N ASN A 63 34.84 1.46 -19.07
CA ASN A 63 35.91 2.47 -19.04
C ASN A 63 36.71 2.46 -17.72
N GLY A 64 36.48 1.46 -16.85
CA GLY A 64 37.16 1.42 -15.56
C GLY A 64 36.46 2.22 -14.44
N ARG A 65 35.34 2.91 -14.68
CA ARG A 65 34.52 3.53 -13.63
C ARG A 65 33.04 3.16 -13.74
N THR A 66 32.56 3.06 -14.97
CA THR A 66 31.17 2.72 -15.29
C THR A 66 31.09 1.45 -16.13
N GLN A 67 29.88 0.88 -16.18
CA GLN A 67 29.51 -0.22 -17.06
C GLN A 67 28.09 0.01 -17.57
N SER A 68 27.87 -0.11 -18.87
CA SER A 68 26.54 -0.01 -19.45
C SER A 68 25.81 -1.35 -19.39
N PHE A 69 24.53 -1.28 -19.05
CA PHE A 69 23.54 -2.36 -19.03
C PHE A 69 22.29 -1.88 -19.77
N ASP A 70 21.36 -2.79 -20.05
CA ASP A 70 20.11 -2.45 -20.73
C ASP A 70 19.25 -1.43 -19.97
N PHE A 71 19.42 -1.34 -18.65
CA PHE A 71 18.70 -0.38 -17.79
C PHE A 71 19.43 0.95 -17.58
N GLY A 72 20.69 1.07 -18.04
CA GLY A 72 21.47 2.31 -17.96
C GLY A 72 22.95 2.08 -17.69
N GLU A 73 23.70 3.18 -17.59
CA GLU A 73 25.11 3.16 -17.22
C GLU A 73 25.26 3.19 -15.70
N VAL A 74 25.82 2.13 -15.11
CA VAL A 74 26.00 1.98 -13.66
C VAL A 74 27.39 2.46 -13.26
N LYS A 75 27.49 3.26 -12.20
CA LYS A 75 28.76 3.59 -11.55
C LYS A 75 29.20 2.41 -10.67
N LEU A 76 30.35 1.82 -11.00
CA LEU A 76 30.87 0.65 -10.29
C LEU A 76 31.83 1.00 -9.16
N SER A 77 32.25 2.26 -9.04
CA SER A 77 33.18 2.71 -8.00
C SER A 77 32.53 2.84 -6.61
N GLU A 78 31.20 2.85 -6.56
CA GLU A 78 30.43 3.10 -5.34
C GLU A 78 29.10 2.35 -5.41
N ALA A 79 28.81 1.60 -4.37
CA ALA A 79 27.51 0.99 -4.13
C ALA A 79 27.27 0.89 -2.62
N ILE A 80 26.00 0.94 -2.22
CA ILE A 80 25.61 0.67 -0.84
C ILE A 80 25.22 -0.80 -0.76
N LYS A 81 25.91 -1.55 0.07
CA LYS A 81 25.57 -2.92 0.43
C LYS A 81 24.88 -2.94 1.79
N VAL A 82 23.72 -3.60 1.84
CA VAL A 82 22.97 -3.85 3.07
C VAL A 82 22.83 -5.35 3.23
N GLU A 83 23.52 -5.92 4.21
CA GLU A 83 23.38 -7.35 4.54
C GLU A 83 22.47 -7.53 5.74
N ASN A 84 21.44 -8.35 5.54
CA ASN A 84 20.64 -8.88 6.62
C ASN A 84 20.97 -10.38 6.79
N PRO A 85 21.88 -10.74 7.70
CA PRO A 85 22.38 -12.11 7.86
C PRO A 85 21.30 -13.11 8.30
N TYR A 86 20.09 -12.65 8.64
CA TYR A 86 19.02 -13.50 9.18
C TYR A 86 18.00 -13.95 8.17
N LYS A 87 17.81 -13.14 7.12
CA LYS A 87 16.87 -13.45 6.07
C LYS A 87 17.58 -14.00 4.83
N ASP A 88 18.89 -14.19 4.87
CA ASP A 88 19.71 -14.43 3.69
C ASP A 88 19.39 -13.38 2.60
N ILE A 89 19.25 -12.11 3.02
CA ILE A 89 18.95 -10.99 2.11
C ILE A 89 20.19 -10.11 2.04
N VAL A 90 20.68 -9.91 0.82
CA VAL A 90 21.67 -8.90 0.50
C VAL A 90 21.04 -7.91 -0.46
N ARG A 91 21.08 -6.63 -0.12
CA ARG A 91 20.62 -5.56 -1.01
C ARG A 91 21.81 -4.73 -1.45
N TYR A 92 21.88 -4.47 -2.74
CA TYR A 92 22.80 -3.53 -3.34
C TYR A 92 22.03 -2.35 -3.92
N SER A 93 22.49 -1.13 -3.68
CA SER A 93 22.02 0.07 -4.35
C SER A 93 23.19 0.68 -5.12
N LEU A 94 23.06 0.77 -6.45
CA LEU A 94 24.08 1.30 -7.33
C LEU A 94 23.54 2.50 -8.08
N ILE A 95 24.36 3.54 -8.21
CA ILE A 95 23.98 4.78 -8.88
C ILE A 95 23.96 4.55 -10.40
N LEU A 96 22.86 4.93 -11.03
CA LEU A 96 22.78 5.07 -12.49
C LEU A 96 23.24 6.47 -12.88
N SER A 97 24.09 6.57 -13.91
CA SER A 97 24.43 7.85 -14.52
C SER A 97 23.18 8.44 -15.16
N THR A 98 22.73 9.57 -14.63
CA THR A 98 21.64 10.37 -15.19
C THR A 98 22.18 11.48 -16.08
N ASP A 99 21.31 12.00 -16.96
CA ASP A 99 21.60 13.19 -17.76
C ASP A 99 21.88 14.37 -16.82
N PRO A 100 22.98 15.14 -16.97
CA PRO A 100 23.23 16.32 -16.15
C PRO A 100 22.15 17.40 -16.24
N GLU A 101 21.29 17.38 -17.27
CA GLU A 101 20.13 18.27 -17.38
C GLU A 101 18.91 17.77 -16.61
N ASP A 102 18.90 16.50 -16.19
CA ASP A 102 17.85 15.88 -15.40
C ASP A 102 18.16 16.04 -13.89
N PRO A 103 17.37 16.84 -13.14
CA PRO A 103 17.59 17.01 -11.70
C PRO A 103 17.27 15.74 -10.90
N GLY A 104 16.66 14.74 -11.54
CA GLY A 104 16.42 13.44 -10.94
C GLY A 104 17.68 12.60 -10.83
N PHE A 105 17.70 11.72 -9.83
CA PHE A 105 18.74 10.71 -9.70
C PHE A 105 18.12 9.32 -9.56
N GLU A 106 18.81 8.34 -10.13
CA GLU A 106 18.33 6.98 -10.23
C GLU A 106 19.32 6.02 -9.59
N ASN A 107 18.80 5.06 -8.84
CA ASN A 107 19.57 3.93 -8.35
C ASN A 107 18.95 2.64 -8.87
N VAL A 108 19.78 1.72 -9.37
CA VAL A 108 19.36 0.33 -9.52
C VAL A 108 19.52 -0.35 -8.17
N VAL A 109 18.45 -0.99 -7.71
CA VAL A 109 18.43 -1.78 -6.49
C VAL A 109 18.36 -3.24 -6.85
N LEU A 110 19.35 -4.00 -6.40
CA LEU A 110 19.42 -5.45 -6.58
C LEU A 110 19.20 -6.09 -5.22
N ARG A 111 18.06 -6.75 -5.06
CA ARG A 111 17.77 -7.54 -3.85
C ARG A 111 18.02 -9.00 -4.16
N ASP A 112 19.04 -9.57 -3.53
CA ASP A 112 19.27 -11.00 -3.50
C ASP A 112 18.57 -11.59 -2.27
N HIS A 113 17.74 -12.60 -2.49
CA HIS A 113 17.21 -13.45 -1.43
C HIS A 113 17.46 -14.90 -1.80
N LYS A 114 18.41 -15.55 -1.12
CA LYS A 114 18.75 -16.97 -1.33
C LYS A 114 19.12 -17.32 -2.79
N GLY A 115 19.71 -16.38 -3.52
CA GLY A 115 20.12 -16.52 -4.92
C GLY A 115 19.08 -16.02 -5.93
N ASP A 116 17.84 -15.74 -5.51
CA ASP A 116 16.84 -15.11 -6.35
C ASP A 116 17.04 -13.59 -6.35
N ILE A 117 17.26 -13.04 -7.54
CA ILE A 117 17.55 -11.61 -7.72
C ILE A 117 16.29 -10.87 -8.16
N TYR A 118 15.90 -9.86 -7.38
CA TYR A 118 14.80 -8.96 -7.66
C TYR A 118 15.32 -7.55 -7.96
N PRO A 119 15.51 -7.20 -9.24
CA PRO A 119 16.03 -5.90 -9.63
C PRO A 119 14.90 -4.89 -9.85
N TYR A 120 15.11 -3.63 -9.43
CA TYR A 120 14.23 -2.51 -9.75
C TYR A 120 15.02 -1.19 -9.75
N ILE A 121 14.45 -0.13 -10.31
CA ILE A 121 15.06 1.20 -10.33
C ILE A 121 14.26 2.10 -9.40
N THR A 122 14.93 2.77 -8.47
CA THR A 122 14.34 3.89 -7.72
C THR A 122 14.78 5.19 -8.36
N ARG A 123 13.83 6.03 -8.76
CA ARG A 123 14.06 7.35 -9.32
C ARG A 123 13.50 8.41 -8.39
N TYR A 124 14.35 9.32 -7.93
CA TYR A 124 13.96 10.45 -7.11
C TYR A 124 13.93 11.70 -7.99
N GLU A 125 12.80 12.40 -8.00
CA GLU A 125 12.57 13.64 -8.72
C GLU A 125 12.35 14.75 -7.69
N PRO A 126 13.42 15.39 -7.18
CA PRO A 126 13.30 16.42 -6.16
C PRO A 126 12.54 17.64 -6.69
N ASP A 127 11.73 18.25 -5.84
CA ASP A 127 11.12 19.53 -6.14
C ASP A 127 12.20 20.61 -6.27
N LYS A 128 11.99 21.54 -7.22
CA LYS A 128 12.95 22.60 -7.49
C LYS A 128 13.29 23.44 -6.25
N GLY A 129 12.29 23.71 -5.41
CA GLY A 129 12.47 24.46 -4.16
C GLY A 129 13.36 23.71 -3.17
N TRP A 130 13.10 22.43 -2.99
CA TRP A 130 13.89 21.56 -2.12
C TRP A 130 15.34 21.44 -2.61
N LEU A 131 15.54 21.26 -3.92
CA LEU A 131 16.87 21.16 -4.52
C LEU A 131 17.68 22.45 -4.33
N MET A 132 17.04 23.62 -4.45
CA MET A 132 17.68 24.92 -4.18
C MET A 132 18.02 25.10 -2.70
N GLU A 133 17.15 24.66 -1.80
CA GLU A 133 17.36 24.78 -0.35
C GLU A 133 18.50 23.90 0.16
N LYS A 134 18.57 22.66 -0.32
CA LYS A 134 19.52 21.65 0.17
C LYS A 134 20.89 21.71 -0.51
N GLY A 135 21.07 22.57 -1.52
CA GLY A 135 22.38 22.75 -2.17
C GLY A 135 22.94 21.49 -2.82
N GLY A 136 22.09 20.52 -3.17
CA GLY A 136 22.47 19.24 -3.75
C GLY A 136 22.78 18.12 -2.75
N GLU A 137 22.75 18.37 -1.44
CA GLU A 137 22.85 17.30 -0.44
C GLU A 137 21.52 16.54 -0.33
N PHE A 138 21.58 15.22 -0.51
CA PHE A 138 20.38 14.39 -0.43
C PHE A 138 20.09 13.94 1.01
N GLU A 139 18.95 14.38 1.55
CA GLU A 139 18.50 14.01 2.89
C GLU A 139 17.05 13.48 2.83
N THR A 140 16.86 12.20 3.13
CA THR A 140 15.55 11.53 3.01
C THR A 140 14.49 12.11 3.94
N ARG A 141 14.89 12.59 5.13
CA ARG A 141 13.97 13.12 6.16
C ARG A 141 13.34 14.45 5.78
N THR A 142 13.98 15.19 4.89
CA THR A 142 13.49 16.48 4.44
C THR A 142 13.11 16.44 2.96
N PHE A 143 13.30 15.30 2.28
CA PHE A 143 13.03 15.13 0.87
C PHE A 143 11.63 15.59 0.49
N THR A 144 11.55 16.50 -0.46
CA THR A 144 10.29 16.95 -1.07
C THR A 144 10.42 16.79 -2.56
N GLY A 145 9.49 16.07 -3.18
CA GLY A 145 9.57 15.63 -4.57
C GLY A 145 8.85 14.30 -4.78
N THR A 146 9.18 13.56 -5.84
CA THR A 146 8.52 12.30 -6.18
C THR A 146 9.52 11.15 -6.20
N LEU A 147 9.19 10.04 -5.52
CA LEU A 147 9.88 8.76 -5.65
C LEU A 147 9.09 7.86 -6.60
N LYS A 148 9.74 7.40 -7.65
CA LYS A 148 9.23 6.39 -8.57
C LYS A 148 9.99 5.09 -8.38
N VAL A 149 9.28 3.98 -8.32
CA VAL A 149 9.84 2.64 -8.44
C VAL A 149 9.49 2.15 -9.83
N LEU A 150 10.50 1.80 -10.61
CA LEU A 150 10.38 1.30 -11.96
C LEU A 150 10.91 -0.14 -12.03
N ASP A 151 10.42 -0.93 -12.96
CA ASP A 151 11.11 -2.18 -13.33
C ASP A 151 12.43 -1.87 -14.08
N ILE A 152 13.20 -2.91 -14.38
CA ILE A 152 14.46 -2.77 -15.14
C ILE A 152 14.27 -2.24 -16.58
N ASN A 153 13.07 -2.34 -17.13
CA ASN A 153 12.72 -1.78 -18.44
C ASN A 153 12.18 -0.36 -18.33
N ARG A 154 12.32 0.28 -17.15
CA ARG A 154 11.83 1.63 -16.83
C ARG A 154 10.29 1.75 -16.91
N THR A 155 9.55 0.65 -16.80
CA THR A 155 8.10 0.69 -16.60
C THR A 155 7.80 1.13 -15.18
N LEU A 156 6.98 2.17 -15.01
CA LEU A 156 6.53 2.61 -13.69
C LEU A 156 5.74 1.52 -12.97
N LEU A 157 6.18 1.17 -11.75
CA LEU A 157 5.52 0.23 -10.84
C LEU A 157 4.78 0.98 -9.72
N VAL A 158 5.45 1.94 -9.10
CA VAL A 158 4.94 2.73 -7.97
C VAL A 158 5.41 4.18 -8.09
N GLU A 159 4.55 5.12 -7.72
CA GLU A 159 4.88 6.55 -7.60
C GLU A 159 4.39 7.04 -6.24
N VAL A 160 5.24 7.77 -5.51
CA VAL A 160 4.92 8.34 -4.19
C VAL A 160 5.49 9.76 -4.17
N ALA A 161 4.64 10.77 -3.99
CA ALA A 161 5.14 12.11 -3.70
C ALA A 161 5.52 12.21 -2.22
N PHE A 162 6.46 13.10 -1.92
CA PHE A 162 6.98 13.36 -0.60
C PHE A 162 6.93 14.86 -0.33
N ASN A 163 6.60 15.22 0.91
CA ASN A 163 6.70 16.57 1.44
C ASN A 163 7.39 16.50 2.80
N ASN A 164 8.61 17.04 2.88
CA ASN A 164 9.49 16.98 4.04
C ASN A 164 9.64 15.56 4.61
N GLY A 165 10.06 14.63 3.76
CA GLY A 165 10.30 13.22 4.09
C GLY A 165 9.04 12.39 4.37
N ARG A 166 7.86 13.02 4.40
CA ARG A 166 6.58 12.34 4.55
C ARG A 166 5.99 12.03 3.19
N GLY A 167 5.70 10.75 2.93
CA GLY A 167 4.93 10.34 1.77
C GLY A 167 3.55 11.00 1.80
N ILE A 168 3.18 11.69 0.73
CA ILE A 168 1.85 12.22 0.46
C ILE A 168 1.28 11.38 -0.69
N GLU A 169 0.07 10.84 -0.49
CA GLU A 169 -0.54 9.98 -1.50
C GLU A 169 -0.73 10.74 -2.81
N THR A 170 -0.10 10.27 -3.88
CA THR A 170 -0.43 10.67 -5.23
C THR A 170 -1.55 9.76 -5.70
N GLY A 171 -2.73 10.30 -5.96
CA GLY A 171 -3.91 9.57 -6.47
C GLY A 171 -3.72 8.89 -7.84
N ASN A 172 -2.48 8.74 -8.34
CA ASN A 172 -2.11 8.13 -9.61
C ASN A 172 -1.42 6.77 -9.40
N TYR A 173 -2.17 5.77 -8.94
CA TYR A 173 -1.81 4.37 -9.23
C TYR A 173 -2.12 4.10 -10.72
N ILE A 174 -1.16 4.32 -11.63
CA ILE A 174 -1.42 4.13 -13.06
C ILE A 174 -1.42 2.63 -13.42
N LYS A 175 -2.65 2.16 -13.62
CA LYS A 175 -3.13 1.02 -14.43
C LYS A 175 -2.18 0.57 -15.54
N LYS A 176 -1.90 -0.73 -15.60
CA LYS A 176 -1.49 -1.42 -16.83
C LYS A 176 -2.44 -2.59 -17.14
N HIS A 177 -3.67 -2.26 -17.50
CA HIS A 177 -4.53 -3.14 -18.28
C HIS A 177 -4.85 -2.48 -19.62
N GLY A 178 -3.84 -2.43 -20.48
CA GLY A 178 -4.08 -2.41 -21.92
C GLY A 178 -4.47 -3.82 -22.34
N ARG A 179 -5.75 -4.18 -22.15
CA ARG A 179 -6.32 -5.27 -22.94
C ARG A 179 -6.29 -4.78 -24.37
N THR A 180 -5.57 -5.48 -25.25
CA THR A 180 -5.66 -5.25 -26.69
C THR A 180 -7.14 -5.21 -27.04
N GLU A 181 -7.61 -4.08 -27.57
CA GLU A 181 -8.91 -4.04 -28.24
C GLU A 181 -8.91 -5.23 -29.19
N CYS A 182 -9.84 -6.15 -28.99
CA CYS A 182 -10.14 -7.09 -30.04
C CYS A 182 -10.60 -6.23 -31.20
N ASP A 183 -9.82 -6.22 -32.28
CA ASP A 183 -10.29 -5.75 -33.57
C ASP A 183 -11.62 -6.45 -33.83
N ASP A 184 -12.70 -5.68 -33.75
CA ASP A 184 -13.97 -6.02 -34.36
C ASP A 184 -13.70 -6.03 -35.88
N ASP A 185 -13.19 -7.16 -36.37
CA ASP A 185 -13.26 -7.54 -37.77
C ASP A 185 -14.73 -7.84 -38.13
N GLY A 186 -15.56 -6.79 -38.04
CA GLY A 186 -16.89 -6.70 -38.61
C GLY A 186 -16.80 -6.56 -40.14
N GLY A 187 -16.18 -7.56 -40.79
CA GLY A 187 -16.26 -7.77 -42.22
C GLY A 187 -17.67 -8.22 -42.60
N GLY A 188 -18.58 -7.26 -42.78
CA GLY A 188 -19.90 -7.52 -43.34
C GLY A 188 -19.80 -7.95 -44.81
N PRO A 189 -20.34 -9.11 -45.21
CA PRO A 189 -20.57 -9.39 -46.61
C PRO A 189 -21.89 -8.76 -47.03
N THR A 190 -21.78 -7.80 -47.94
CA THR A 190 -22.87 -7.38 -48.82
C THR A 190 -23.32 -8.57 -49.66
N GLY A 191 -24.58 -8.97 -49.53
CA GLY A 191 -25.16 -10.06 -50.31
C GLY A 191 -26.68 -10.05 -50.25
N GLY A 192 -27.30 -9.43 -51.25
CA GLY A 192 -28.75 -9.37 -51.42
C GLY A 192 -29.39 -10.67 -51.92
N GLY A 193 -30.72 -10.67 -51.91
CA GLY A 193 -31.62 -11.73 -52.38
C GLY A 193 -32.58 -12.13 -51.26
N GLY A 194 -33.86 -11.79 -51.25
CA GLY A 194 -34.82 -11.93 -52.33
C GLY A 194 -35.53 -13.28 -52.16
N GLY A 195 -36.82 -13.28 -51.76
CA GLY A 195 -37.68 -14.46 -51.90
C GLY A 195 -38.67 -14.73 -50.77
N GLY A 196 -39.91 -14.27 -50.96
CA GLY A 196 -41.08 -15.15 -51.07
C GLY A 196 -41.52 -16.09 -49.93
N SER A 197 -42.71 -15.78 -49.41
CA SER A 197 -43.89 -16.67 -49.27
C SER A 197 -43.90 -17.88 -48.32
N GLY A 198 -44.97 -17.94 -47.50
CA GLY A 198 -45.57 -19.16 -46.94
C GLY A 198 -46.02 -18.97 -45.48
N SER A 199 -47.28 -18.66 -45.18
CA SER A 199 -48.44 -19.58 -45.09
C SER A 199 -48.33 -20.63 -43.96
N GLY A 200 -49.28 -20.58 -43.01
CA GLY A 200 -49.73 -21.72 -42.20
C GLY A 200 -49.93 -21.36 -40.72
N THR A 201 -51.16 -21.07 -40.27
CA THR A 201 -52.03 -22.01 -39.50
C THR A 201 -51.33 -22.60 -38.27
N GLY A 202 -51.69 -22.31 -37.03
CA GLY A 202 -53.02 -22.43 -36.43
C GLY A 202 -52.89 -23.41 -35.24
N GLY A 203 -53.40 -23.06 -34.06
CA GLY A 203 -53.27 -23.95 -32.89
C GLY A 203 -53.65 -23.30 -31.56
N ASN A 204 -54.95 -23.04 -31.41
CA ASN A 204 -55.61 -22.70 -30.16
C ASN A 204 -55.93 -23.98 -29.36
N THR A 205 -55.63 -24.01 -28.07
CA THR A 205 -56.35 -24.69 -26.96
C THR A 205 -55.58 -24.32 -25.67
N GLY A 206 -56.15 -23.88 -24.54
CA GLY A 206 -57.54 -23.75 -24.12
C GLY A 206 -57.65 -24.18 -22.66
N GLY A 207 -58.08 -23.25 -21.79
CA GLY A 207 -58.74 -23.51 -20.50
C GLY A 207 -57.81 -23.70 -19.27
N GLY A 208 -58.06 -23.09 -18.11
CA GLY A 208 -59.13 -22.21 -17.68
C GLY A 208 -59.23 -22.15 -16.14
N THR A 209 -59.79 -21.05 -15.63
CA THR A 209 -60.58 -20.90 -14.37
C THR A 209 -59.84 -21.05 -13.02
N SER A 210 -60.07 -20.27 -11.95
CA SER A 210 -61.16 -19.33 -11.61
C SER A 210 -60.86 -18.55 -10.30
N GLY A 211 -61.46 -17.34 -10.16
CA GLY A 211 -61.86 -16.72 -8.88
C GLY A 211 -61.15 -15.39 -8.56
N ASP A 212 -61.69 -14.18 -8.79
CA ASP A 212 -63.00 -13.56 -8.52
C ASP A 212 -63.17 -13.06 -7.06
N TYR A 213 -62.94 -11.75 -6.89
CA TYR A 213 -63.49 -10.76 -5.94
C TYR A 213 -62.79 -9.42 -6.34
N GLY A 214 -63.40 -8.28 -6.66
CA GLY A 214 -64.77 -7.81 -6.55
C GLY A 214 -64.78 -6.38 -5.96
N GLY A 215 -65.03 -5.35 -6.79
CA GLY A 215 -65.45 -3.96 -6.44
C GLY A 215 -64.31 -2.98 -6.10
N GLY A 216 -64.11 -1.83 -6.77
CA GLY A 216 -65.05 -0.78 -7.23
C GLY A 216 -65.17 0.31 -6.12
N THR A 217 -65.04 1.63 -6.30
CA THR A 217 -65.31 2.57 -7.41
C THR A 217 -64.61 3.92 -7.10
N GLY A 218 -64.04 4.64 -8.07
CA GLY A 218 -64.63 5.84 -8.71
C GLY A 218 -63.65 7.03 -8.60
N GLY A 219 -63.45 7.94 -9.56
CA GLY A 219 -63.92 8.13 -10.93
C GLY A 219 -63.49 9.53 -11.44
N SER A 220 -63.22 9.62 -12.75
CA SER A 220 -63.45 10.77 -13.68
C SER A 220 -62.79 12.14 -13.41
N THR A 221 -62.32 12.97 -14.37
CA THR A 221 -62.71 13.32 -15.75
C THR A 221 -61.48 13.92 -16.48
N GLY A 222 -61.23 13.63 -17.77
CA GLY A 222 -61.52 14.52 -18.92
C GLY A 222 -60.22 15.19 -19.44
N GLY A 223 -59.91 15.38 -20.73
CA GLY A 223 -60.57 15.17 -22.01
C GLY A 223 -60.04 16.19 -23.04
N GLY A 224 -59.65 15.73 -24.24
CA GLY A 224 -59.48 16.51 -25.50
C GLY A 224 -58.21 17.39 -25.62
N SER A 225 -57.70 17.78 -26.80
CA SER A 225 -58.06 17.54 -28.21
C SER A 225 -56.97 18.17 -29.11
N THR A 226 -56.56 17.44 -30.16
CA THR A 226 -56.27 17.85 -31.56
C THR A 226 -55.57 19.17 -31.97
N GLY A 227 -54.65 19.04 -32.95
CA GLY A 227 -54.35 20.01 -34.03
C GLY A 227 -52.91 20.55 -33.99
N GLY A 228 -52.10 20.65 -35.04
CA GLY A 228 -52.28 20.51 -36.49
C GLY A 228 -51.39 21.55 -37.22
N GLY A 229 -50.61 21.11 -38.23
CA GLY A 229 -49.92 21.96 -39.24
C GLY A 229 -48.59 22.59 -38.80
N SER A 230 -47.63 22.97 -39.65
CA SER A 230 -47.51 22.94 -41.11
C SER A 230 -46.08 23.39 -41.48
N THR A 231 -45.48 22.73 -42.48
CA THR A 231 -44.56 23.24 -43.55
C THR A 231 -43.44 24.25 -43.24
N GLY A 232 -42.23 23.92 -43.72
CA GLY A 232 -41.16 24.89 -43.94
C GLY A 232 -39.92 24.30 -44.61
N SER A 233 -39.95 24.20 -45.94
CA SER A 233 -38.86 23.88 -46.86
C SER A 233 -37.73 24.92 -46.85
N GLY A 234 -36.48 24.49 -47.06
CA GLY A 234 -35.35 25.40 -47.31
C GLY A 234 -34.05 24.67 -47.67
N SER A 235 -33.92 24.33 -48.95
CA SER A 235 -32.68 23.94 -49.65
C SER A 235 -31.82 25.18 -49.92
N THR A 236 -30.49 25.08 -49.83
CA THR A 236 -29.50 25.58 -50.81
C THR A 236 -28.06 25.25 -50.37
N ASP A 237 -27.41 24.40 -51.17
CA ASP A 237 -26.11 24.57 -51.85
C ASP A 237 -24.97 25.45 -51.30
N GLY A 238 -23.76 24.90 -51.51
CA GLY A 238 -22.50 25.63 -51.73
C GLY A 238 -21.47 25.36 -50.62
N GLY A 239 -20.30 24.75 -50.83
CA GLY A 239 -19.48 24.64 -52.03
C GLY A 239 -18.14 25.33 -51.81
N THR A 240 -17.07 24.52 -51.73
CA THR A 240 -15.68 24.77 -52.18
C THR A 240 -14.76 25.79 -51.50
N GLY A 241 -13.51 25.34 -51.28
CA GLY A 241 -12.27 26.13 -51.18
C GLY A 241 -11.52 25.90 -49.85
N GLY A 242 -10.31 25.35 -49.75
CA GLY A 242 -9.25 25.09 -50.72
C GLY A 242 -7.99 25.89 -50.37
N GLY A 243 -6.90 25.19 -49.99
CA GLY A 243 -5.50 25.70 -49.89
C GLY A 243 -5.22 26.59 -48.68
N GLY A 244 -4.03 26.61 -48.06
CA GLY A 244 -2.69 26.11 -48.34
C GLY A 244 -1.77 26.83 -47.34
N SER A 245 -0.94 26.08 -46.61
CA SER A 245 0.53 26.17 -46.60
C SER A 245 1.12 27.55 -46.23
N ASP A 246 1.89 27.64 -45.14
CA ASP A 246 3.35 27.52 -45.19
C ASP A 246 4.02 27.93 -43.87
N CYS A 247 5.14 27.26 -43.59
CA CYS A 247 6.04 27.49 -42.47
C CYS A 247 7.03 28.62 -42.79
N GLU A 248 7.43 29.39 -41.78
CA GLU A 248 8.67 30.17 -41.86
C GLU A 248 9.38 30.22 -40.50
N TRP A 249 10.67 29.88 -40.51
CA TRP A 249 11.62 29.95 -39.39
C TRP A 249 12.32 31.31 -39.38
N GLY A 250 12.61 31.83 -38.19
CA GLY A 250 13.46 33.01 -37.99
C GLY A 250 14.33 32.88 -36.73
N THR A 251 15.64 33.02 -36.91
CA THR A 251 16.73 32.86 -35.92
C THR A 251 17.28 34.20 -35.39
N THR A 252 18.09 34.11 -34.31
CA THR A 252 19.12 35.05 -33.75
C THR A 252 18.64 36.18 -32.81
N SER A 253 19.36 36.65 -31.77
CA SER A 253 20.45 36.17 -30.88
C SER A 253 20.61 37.22 -29.73
N THR A 254 21.22 36.82 -28.59
CA THR A 254 22.02 37.62 -27.59
C THR A 254 21.33 38.78 -26.82
N THR A 255 21.45 38.97 -25.49
CA THR A 255 22.67 39.10 -24.66
C THR A 255 22.30 39.24 -23.15
N GLY A 256 23.17 38.82 -22.23
CA GLY A 256 23.28 39.46 -20.89
C GLY A 256 23.35 38.53 -19.66
N GLY A 257 24.44 37.77 -19.50
CA GLY A 257 24.77 37.07 -18.25
C GLY A 257 25.69 37.89 -17.34
N LEU A 258 25.29 38.05 -16.08
CA LEU A 258 26.09 38.62 -14.99
C LEU A 258 26.63 37.46 -14.15
N PHE A 259 27.96 37.36 -14.02
CA PHE A 259 28.64 36.40 -13.13
C PHE A 259 28.84 37.04 -11.76
N ILE A 260 28.51 36.31 -10.70
CA ILE A 260 29.02 36.54 -9.34
C ILE A 260 29.64 35.22 -8.87
N ASP A 261 30.95 35.31 -8.62
CA ASP A 261 31.81 34.31 -8.01
C ASP A 261 31.77 34.51 -6.48
N CYS A 262 31.59 33.41 -5.74
CA CYS A 262 31.86 33.33 -4.31
C CYS A 262 32.27 31.89 -3.95
N SER A 263 33.54 31.72 -3.57
CA SER A 263 34.08 30.53 -2.92
C SER A 263 34.31 30.79 -1.43
N ALA A 264 33.91 29.85 -0.56
CA ALA A 264 34.45 29.65 0.78
C ALA A 264 34.01 28.28 1.34
N VAL A 265 34.87 27.66 2.14
CA VAL A 265 34.95 26.23 2.48
C VAL A 265 34.33 25.93 3.86
N GLY A 266 33.67 24.78 4.01
CA GLY A 266 33.31 24.16 5.30
C GLY A 266 32.98 22.68 5.09
N MET A 267 33.62 21.78 5.85
CA MET A 267 33.57 20.33 5.65
C MET A 267 32.24 19.71 6.12
N GLY A 268 31.56 19.01 5.21
CA GLY A 268 30.38 18.16 5.42
C GLY A 268 30.32 17.11 4.28
N LEU A 269 29.60 16.00 4.49
CA LEU A 269 29.53 14.84 3.58
C LEU A 269 29.13 15.24 2.15
N HIS A 270 30.11 15.31 1.23
CA HIS A 270 29.88 15.67 -0.17
C HIS A 270 29.46 14.47 -1.03
N PHE A 271 28.21 14.48 -1.50
CA PHE A 271 27.91 14.01 -2.85
C PHE A 271 28.14 15.20 -3.82
N PHE A 272 28.81 14.93 -4.95
CA PHE A 272 29.29 15.83 -6.02
C PHE A 272 30.59 16.63 -5.79
N ARG A 273 31.64 16.25 -6.55
CA ARG A 273 32.56 17.22 -7.18
C ARG A 273 32.98 16.70 -8.56
N THR A 274 32.59 17.41 -9.60
CA THR A 274 33.10 17.20 -10.96
C THR A 274 34.50 17.82 -11.04
N ALA A 275 35.48 17.07 -11.56
CA ALA A 275 36.86 17.53 -11.69
C ALA A 275 36.96 18.70 -12.70
N CYS A 276 37.51 19.82 -12.27
CA CYS A 276 38.14 20.81 -13.15
C CYS A 276 39.66 20.74 -12.91
N ASP A 277 40.41 20.51 -13.99
CA ASP A 277 41.87 20.45 -13.99
C ASP A 277 42.51 21.80 -13.64
N GLY A 278 43.48 21.76 -12.72
CA GLY A 278 44.76 22.47 -12.76
C GLY A 278 44.80 24.01 -12.75
N GLY A 279 45.16 24.59 -11.60
CA GLY A 279 45.67 25.96 -11.51
C GLY A 279 46.24 26.26 -10.12
N ASP A 280 47.57 26.37 -10.05
CA ASP A 280 48.43 26.72 -8.91
C ASP A 280 48.01 28.04 -8.22
N PHE A 281 48.19 28.16 -6.89
CA PHE A 281 48.60 29.35 -6.12
C PHE A 281 48.18 29.31 -4.63
N GLY A 282 49.18 29.32 -3.74
CA GLY A 282 49.23 30.20 -2.57
C GLY A 282 48.76 29.66 -1.21
N ASP A 283 49.73 29.32 -0.35
CA ASP A 283 49.59 29.12 1.09
C ASP A 283 48.91 30.33 1.80
N ILE A 284 47.82 30.07 2.53
CA ILE A 284 47.45 30.84 3.74
C ILE A 284 47.00 29.87 4.82
N ASN A 285 47.79 29.87 5.91
CA ASN A 285 47.62 29.13 7.13
C ASN A 285 46.65 29.90 8.05
N LEU A 286 45.47 29.33 8.33
CA LEU A 286 44.52 29.86 9.33
C LEU A 286 43.96 28.68 10.14
N CYS A 287 44.83 28.10 10.97
CA CYS A 287 44.42 27.30 12.12
C CYS A 287 44.81 28.08 13.38
N ASP A 288 43.89 28.88 13.92
CA ASP A 288 43.92 29.36 15.30
C ASP A 288 42.56 30.01 15.64
N ASP A 289 41.58 29.19 16.06
CA ASP A 289 40.55 29.64 17.01
C ASP A 289 40.00 28.44 17.84
N PRO A 290 40.28 28.37 19.15
CA PRO A 290 39.91 27.24 20.01
C PRO A 290 38.65 27.49 20.88
N GLU A 291 37.62 28.16 20.36
CA GLU A 291 36.38 28.42 21.10
C GLU A 291 35.12 27.91 20.37
N PHE A 292 34.95 26.59 20.18
CA PHE A 292 33.60 25.98 20.02
C PHE A 292 33.59 24.45 20.17
N ALA A 293 34.26 23.91 21.19
CA ALA A 293 34.28 22.48 21.47
C ALA A 293 33.68 22.18 22.85
N ALA A 294 32.35 22.24 22.96
CA ALA A 294 31.60 21.50 23.97
C ALA A 294 30.11 21.49 23.61
N THR A 295 29.49 20.33 23.83
CA THR A 295 28.04 20.04 23.74
C THR A 295 27.53 19.69 22.34
N TYR A 296 27.61 18.40 22.01
CA TYR A 296 26.66 17.58 21.24
C TYR A 296 27.42 16.32 20.74
N SER A 297 27.73 15.41 21.67
CA SER A 297 27.83 13.99 21.35
C SER A 297 26.54 13.35 21.85
N ASP A 298 25.99 12.41 21.07
CA ASP A 298 24.78 11.62 21.33
C ASP A 298 23.50 12.12 20.62
N ALA A 299 23.57 12.19 19.28
CA ALA A 299 22.40 12.07 18.40
C ALA A 299 22.85 11.74 16.97
N CYS A 300 23.48 10.58 16.76
CA CYS A 300 23.79 10.06 15.42
C CYS A 300 23.38 8.59 15.32
N GLU A 301 22.09 8.33 15.17
CA GLU A 301 21.60 7.14 14.47
C GLU A 301 20.58 7.63 13.43
N GLU A 302 21.07 7.72 12.19
CA GLU A 302 20.30 8.09 11.02
C GLU A 302 19.72 6.84 10.38
N ASP A 303 18.40 6.66 10.50
CA ASP A 303 17.65 5.67 9.74
C ASP A 303 17.05 6.30 8.46
N PRO A 304 17.50 5.89 7.26
CA PRO A 304 16.77 6.10 6.01
C PRO A 304 15.88 4.89 5.66
N ILE A 305 14.73 5.19 5.07
CA ILE A 305 13.62 4.27 4.73
C ILE A 305 14.10 3.12 3.83
N GLY A 306 13.86 1.89 4.30
CA GLY A 306 14.19 0.63 3.61
C GLY A 306 14.83 -0.44 4.49
N VAL A 307 15.09 -0.13 5.77
CA VAL A 307 15.66 -1.05 6.79
C VAL A 307 14.68 -2.19 7.06
N LEU A 308 15.14 -3.43 6.91
CA LEU A 308 14.41 -4.57 7.45
C LEU A 308 14.31 -4.38 8.97
N PRO A 309 13.13 -4.58 9.56
CA PRO A 309 12.89 -4.29 10.97
C PRO A 309 13.94 -4.95 11.86
N ASP A 310 14.39 -4.23 12.88
CA ASP A 310 15.33 -4.72 13.90
C ASP A 310 14.94 -6.14 14.31
N LYS A 311 15.91 -7.02 14.44
CA LYS A 311 15.71 -8.39 14.92
C LYS A 311 14.93 -8.46 16.22
N LYS A 312 15.19 -7.51 17.12
CA LYS A 312 14.43 -7.34 18.36
C LYS A 312 12.97 -7.00 18.05
N LEU A 313 12.73 -6.16 17.05
CA LEU A 313 11.39 -5.82 16.59
C LEU A 313 10.68 -7.02 15.96
N ILE A 314 11.35 -7.81 15.11
CA ILE A 314 10.82 -9.07 14.57
C ILE A 314 10.41 -10.00 15.72
N ALA A 315 11.31 -10.28 16.66
CA ALA A 315 11.02 -11.15 17.79
C ALA A 315 9.89 -10.61 18.69
N MET A 316 9.79 -9.29 18.87
CA MET A 316 8.69 -8.66 19.60
C MET A 316 7.35 -8.82 18.87
N ILE A 317 7.36 -8.71 17.54
CA ILE A 317 6.18 -8.92 16.69
C ILE A 317 5.76 -10.38 16.70
N GLU A 318 6.67 -11.32 16.44
CA GLU A 318 6.41 -12.75 16.48
C GLU A 318 5.91 -13.20 17.86
N PHE A 319 6.51 -12.66 18.93
CA PHE A 319 6.03 -12.90 20.29
C PHE A 319 4.61 -12.36 20.49
N TRP A 320 4.30 -11.16 19.98
CA TRP A 320 2.94 -10.64 20.04
C TRP A 320 1.98 -11.54 19.28
N GLU A 321 2.26 -11.88 18.02
CA GLU A 321 1.39 -12.71 17.19
C GLU A 321 1.10 -14.06 17.83
N SER A 322 2.13 -14.73 18.36
CA SER A 322 1.99 -16.04 19.01
C SER A 322 1.39 -16.02 20.42
N SER A 323 1.45 -14.90 21.15
CA SER A 323 1.00 -14.83 22.56
C SER A 323 -0.22 -13.93 22.79
N LYS A 324 -0.60 -13.14 21.80
CA LYS A 324 -1.64 -12.11 21.91
C LYS A 324 -2.78 -12.29 20.92
N ILE A 325 -2.62 -13.12 19.91
CA ILE A 325 -3.73 -13.56 19.06
C ILE A 325 -4.29 -14.85 19.67
N ASP A 326 -5.54 -14.80 20.14
CA ASP A 326 -6.30 -15.97 20.61
C ASP A 326 -7.31 -16.36 19.54
N ASP A 327 -6.99 -17.39 18.77
CA ASP A 327 -7.80 -17.96 17.69
C ASP A 327 -8.40 -19.34 18.04
N SER A 328 -8.35 -19.71 19.32
CA SER A 328 -8.79 -21.03 19.79
C SER A 328 -10.29 -21.33 19.61
N GLU A 329 -11.10 -20.30 19.35
CA GLU A 329 -12.54 -20.38 19.06
C GLU A 329 -12.87 -20.14 17.58
N LEU A 330 -11.87 -20.11 16.70
CA LEU A 330 -12.02 -19.87 15.27
C LEU A 330 -12.04 -21.20 14.49
N ASP A 331 -12.88 -21.31 13.47
CA ASP A 331 -12.85 -22.47 12.58
C ASP A 331 -11.54 -22.55 11.81
N THR A 332 -11.11 -23.78 11.52
CA THR A 332 -9.80 -24.08 10.93
C THR A 332 -9.58 -23.37 9.60
N CYS A 333 -10.62 -23.19 8.76
CA CYS A 333 -10.45 -22.53 7.46
C CYS A 333 -9.99 -21.07 7.57
N VAL A 334 -10.39 -20.35 8.62
CA VAL A 334 -9.94 -18.96 8.86
C VAL A 334 -8.67 -18.95 9.72
N ALA A 335 -8.55 -19.87 10.69
CA ALA A 335 -7.37 -19.99 11.55
C ALA A 335 -6.09 -20.34 10.74
N ASP A 336 -6.21 -21.19 9.73
CA ASP A 336 -5.10 -21.53 8.82
C ASP A 336 -4.60 -20.27 8.09
N ILE A 337 -5.50 -19.39 7.66
CA ILE A 337 -5.15 -18.13 6.99
C ILE A 337 -4.52 -17.13 7.97
N ILE A 338 -4.98 -17.06 9.22
CA ILE A 338 -4.31 -16.26 10.26
C ILE A 338 -2.88 -16.76 10.47
N THR A 339 -2.70 -18.07 10.57
CA THR A 339 -1.37 -18.70 10.70
C THR A 339 -0.47 -18.28 9.54
N ASP A 340 -0.94 -18.46 8.29
CA ASP A 340 -0.21 -18.04 7.09
C ASP A 340 0.14 -16.53 7.11
N LEU A 341 -0.80 -15.68 7.55
CA LEU A 341 -0.58 -14.23 7.66
C LEU A 341 0.43 -13.85 8.75
N THR A 342 0.62 -14.66 9.79
CA THR A 342 1.66 -14.42 10.79
C THR A 342 3.06 -14.83 10.32
N GLU A 343 3.13 -15.69 9.29
CA GLU A 343 4.41 -16.22 8.77
C GLU A 343 5.01 -15.37 7.63
N ILE A 344 4.25 -14.43 7.05
CA ILE A 344 4.75 -13.54 5.99
C ILE A 344 5.62 -12.40 6.52
N ASN A 345 6.50 -11.86 5.67
CA ASN A 345 7.41 -10.76 6.03
C ASN A 345 6.72 -9.46 6.46
N THR A 346 5.46 -9.28 6.06
CA THR A 346 4.58 -8.15 6.40
C THR A 346 3.37 -8.71 7.15
N SER A 347 3.65 -9.41 8.25
CA SER A 347 2.65 -10.04 9.08
C SER A 347 1.67 -9.04 9.72
N LEU A 348 0.65 -9.54 10.41
CA LEU A 348 -0.34 -8.72 11.12
C LEU A 348 0.34 -7.77 12.12
N GLY A 349 1.28 -8.28 12.89
CA GLY A 349 2.04 -7.47 13.85
C GLY A 349 2.97 -6.48 13.15
N PHE A 350 3.52 -6.80 11.99
CA PHE A 350 4.28 -5.85 11.16
C PHE A 350 3.41 -4.73 10.62
N LEU A 351 2.21 -5.04 10.13
CA LEU A 351 1.25 -4.05 9.67
C LEU A 351 0.91 -3.08 10.79
N LEU A 352 0.57 -3.59 11.98
CA LEU A 352 0.23 -2.74 13.13
C LEU A 352 1.46 -1.98 13.67
N HIS A 353 2.64 -2.58 13.63
CA HIS A 353 3.87 -1.89 14.03
C HIS A 353 4.24 -0.76 13.07
N ALA A 354 4.19 -1.00 11.77
CA ALA A 354 4.50 0.01 10.76
C ALA A 354 3.59 1.25 10.89
N ILE A 355 2.37 1.04 11.39
CA ILE A 355 1.38 2.09 11.65
C ILE A 355 1.67 2.85 12.95
N THR A 356 2.03 2.12 14.01
CA THR A 356 2.09 2.67 15.36
C THR A 356 3.49 3.03 15.85
N GLY A 357 4.52 2.57 15.14
CA GLY A 357 5.91 2.58 15.59
C GLY A 357 6.18 1.68 16.80
N LYS A 358 5.20 0.90 17.28
CA LYS A 358 5.29 0.10 18.52
C LYS A 358 4.65 -1.27 18.32
N THR A 359 5.10 -2.27 19.08
CA THR A 359 4.39 -3.56 19.09
C THR A 359 3.02 -3.36 19.73
N PRO A 360 1.93 -3.95 19.20
CA PRO A 360 0.60 -3.68 19.71
C PRO A 360 0.47 -4.14 21.18
N PRO A 361 0.07 -3.27 22.12
CA PRO A 361 0.04 -3.63 23.55
C PRO A 361 -1.32 -4.22 24.00
N PHE A 362 -2.02 -4.93 23.10
CA PHE A 362 -3.36 -5.49 23.34
C PHE A 362 -3.42 -6.97 22.96
N ASN A 363 -4.40 -7.69 23.49
CA ASN A 363 -4.74 -9.05 23.06
C ASN A 363 -5.86 -8.98 22.01
N TRP A 364 -5.73 -9.71 20.92
CA TRP A 364 -6.74 -9.85 19.90
C TRP A 364 -7.36 -11.23 19.96
N LYS A 365 -8.62 -11.31 20.37
CA LYS A 365 -9.38 -12.55 20.36
C LYS A 365 -10.19 -12.65 19.07
N VAL A 366 -9.99 -13.70 18.30
CA VAL A 366 -10.75 -13.99 17.09
C VAL A 366 -11.55 -15.27 17.30
N LYS A 367 -12.79 -15.28 16.80
CA LYS A 367 -13.68 -16.44 16.97
C LYS A 367 -14.65 -16.57 15.81
N THR A 368 -15.18 -17.76 15.62
CA THR A 368 -16.35 -17.96 14.77
C THR A 368 -17.61 -17.44 15.47
N GLY A 369 -18.45 -16.71 14.74
CA GLY A 369 -19.78 -16.35 15.22
C GLY A 369 -20.56 -15.49 14.23
N PRO A 370 -21.89 -15.35 14.44
CA PRO A 370 -22.71 -14.52 13.58
C PRO A 370 -22.23 -13.07 13.64
N SER A 371 -22.20 -12.40 12.49
CA SER A 371 -21.87 -10.98 12.38
C SER A 371 -22.76 -10.29 11.34
N SER A 372 -22.81 -8.95 11.35
CA SER A 372 -23.57 -8.21 10.34
C SER A 372 -22.96 -8.34 8.94
N GLY A 373 -21.63 -8.46 8.84
CA GLY A 373 -20.87 -8.65 7.61
C GLY A 373 -20.25 -10.05 7.53
N THR A 374 -19.13 -10.19 6.83
CA THR A 374 -18.29 -11.39 6.87
C THR A 374 -17.50 -11.50 8.18
N ALA A 375 -17.20 -10.35 8.78
CA ALA A 375 -16.63 -10.24 10.10
C ALA A 375 -17.15 -8.98 10.80
N GLN A 376 -16.92 -8.91 12.11
CA GLN A 376 -17.18 -7.72 12.91
C GLN A 376 -16.30 -7.67 14.14
N THR A 377 -15.53 -6.59 14.27
CA THR A 377 -14.83 -6.25 15.51
C THR A 377 -15.76 -5.53 16.49
N ALA A 378 -15.79 -6.04 17.73
CA ALA A 378 -16.58 -5.45 18.80
C ALA A 378 -16.02 -4.08 19.23
N THR A 379 -16.90 -3.09 19.41
CA THR A 379 -16.54 -1.78 19.98
C THR A 379 -16.30 -1.83 21.50
N ALA A 380 -16.63 -2.98 22.11
CA ALA A 380 -16.34 -3.29 23.49
C ALA A 380 -14.88 -3.73 23.65
N TYR A 381 -14.24 -3.24 24.71
CA TYR A 381 -12.86 -3.54 25.07
C TYR A 381 -12.82 -4.03 26.52
N ASP A 382 -12.29 -5.23 26.74
CA ASP A 382 -12.08 -5.73 28.09
C ASP A 382 -10.79 -5.12 28.66
N ARG A 383 -10.95 -4.07 29.47
CA ARG A 383 -9.85 -3.38 30.14
C ARG A 383 -9.03 -4.26 31.07
N SER A 384 -9.63 -5.29 31.66
CA SER A 384 -8.94 -6.13 32.64
C SER A 384 -7.91 -7.04 31.98
N THR A 385 -8.22 -7.51 30.77
CA THR A 385 -7.34 -8.38 29.98
C THR A 385 -6.65 -7.65 28.84
N LYS A 386 -7.06 -6.41 28.53
CA LYS A 386 -6.70 -5.66 27.32
C LYS A 386 -7.10 -6.36 26.03
N THR A 387 -8.28 -6.98 26.03
CA THR A 387 -8.75 -7.80 24.90
C THR A 387 -9.75 -7.06 24.03
N VAL A 388 -9.55 -7.10 22.72
CA VAL A 388 -10.55 -6.76 21.69
C VAL A 388 -10.96 -8.02 20.96
N THR A 389 -12.24 -8.17 20.68
CA THR A 389 -12.78 -9.40 20.05
C THR A 389 -13.33 -9.12 18.65
N THR A 390 -12.94 -9.96 17.70
CA THR A 390 -13.51 -10.00 16.34
C THR A 390 -14.24 -11.33 16.14
N ALA A 391 -15.47 -11.26 15.61
CA ALA A 391 -16.22 -12.45 15.20
C ALA A 391 -16.22 -12.56 13.68
N PHE A 392 -15.85 -13.73 13.16
CA PHE A 392 -15.92 -14.07 11.74
C PHE A 392 -17.13 -14.97 11.49
N ASP A 393 -17.98 -14.58 10.54
CA ASP A 393 -19.15 -15.36 10.15
C ASP A 393 -18.76 -16.31 9.01
N VAL A 394 -18.21 -17.46 9.39
CA VAL A 394 -17.62 -18.42 8.45
C VAL A 394 -18.62 -18.97 7.42
N THR A 395 -19.92 -18.94 7.73
CA THR A 395 -21.00 -19.32 6.79
C THR A 395 -21.08 -18.39 5.59
N LYS A 396 -20.53 -17.18 5.69
CA LYS A 396 -20.44 -16.23 4.58
C LYS A 396 -19.15 -16.38 3.76
N PHE A 397 -18.27 -17.31 4.12
CA PHE A 397 -17.01 -17.58 3.42
C PHE A 397 -17.03 -18.84 2.54
N GLY A 398 -18.15 -19.57 2.45
CA GLY A 398 -18.22 -20.83 1.69
C GLY A 398 -17.76 -20.72 0.23
N SER A 399 -17.98 -19.57 -0.40
CA SER A 399 -17.55 -19.27 -1.79
C SER A 399 -16.41 -18.26 -1.88
N SER A 400 -15.80 -17.87 -0.76
CA SER A 400 -14.71 -16.90 -0.74
C SER A 400 -13.37 -17.53 -1.08
N SER A 401 -12.54 -16.75 -1.78
CA SER A 401 -11.13 -17.06 -1.92
C SER A 401 -10.37 -16.82 -0.62
N ASP A 402 -9.25 -17.51 -0.46
CA ASP A 402 -8.32 -17.34 0.65
C ASP A 402 -7.76 -15.91 0.72
N ILE A 403 -7.49 -15.27 -0.43
CA ILE A 403 -7.09 -13.85 -0.50
C ILE A 403 -8.21 -12.93 0.03
N SER A 404 -9.48 -13.19 -0.28
CA SER A 404 -10.61 -12.41 0.25
C SER A 404 -10.70 -12.50 1.78
N ILE A 405 -10.52 -13.69 2.33
CA ILE A 405 -10.54 -13.92 3.78
C ILE A 405 -9.32 -13.26 4.44
N ALA A 406 -8.12 -13.40 3.86
CA ALA A 406 -6.91 -12.75 4.32
C ALA A 406 -7.07 -11.22 4.39
N ARG A 407 -7.66 -10.60 3.36
CA ARG A 407 -8.03 -9.18 3.37
C ARG A 407 -8.93 -8.84 4.55
N THR A 408 -9.98 -9.63 4.77
CA THR A 408 -10.92 -9.38 5.89
C THR A 408 -10.20 -9.49 7.24
N ILE A 409 -9.32 -10.47 7.44
CA ILE A 409 -8.51 -10.59 8.67
C ILE A 409 -7.64 -9.33 8.88
N LEU A 410 -6.92 -8.88 7.85
CA LEU A 410 -6.09 -7.68 7.92
C LEU A 410 -6.93 -6.43 8.26
N HIS A 411 -8.10 -6.28 7.62
CA HIS A 411 -9.02 -5.17 7.87
C HIS A 411 -9.52 -5.17 9.33
N GLU A 412 -9.99 -6.32 9.83
CA GLU A 412 -10.48 -6.41 11.21
C GLU A 412 -9.38 -6.24 12.26
N SER A 413 -8.13 -6.60 11.95
CA SER A 413 -6.99 -6.36 12.85
C SER A 413 -6.77 -4.87 13.11
N LEU A 414 -7.01 -4.02 12.10
CA LEU A 414 -6.94 -2.57 12.21
C LEU A 414 -8.08 -2.03 13.06
N HIS A 415 -9.30 -2.54 12.87
CA HIS A 415 -10.40 -2.22 13.76
C HIS A 415 -10.08 -2.58 15.22
N ALA A 416 -9.49 -3.76 15.45
CA ALA A 416 -9.15 -4.20 16.79
C ALA A 416 -8.13 -3.27 17.45
N TRP A 417 -7.10 -2.87 16.69
CA TRP A 417 -6.13 -1.88 17.14
C TRP A 417 -6.78 -0.52 17.42
N LEU A 418 -7.63 -0.01 16.53
CA LEU A 418 -8.32 1.28 16.70
C LEU A 418 -9.23 1.28 17.94
N VAL A 419 -9.96 0.18 18.19
CA VAL A 419 -10.77 0.02 19.41
C VAL A 419 -9.89 0.06 20.65
N TYR A 420 -8.79 -0.72 20.68
CA TYR A 420 -7.85 -0.69 21.79
C TYR A 420 -7.31 0.73 22.02
N TRP A 421 -6.82 1.35 20.95
CA TRP A 421 -6.18 2.65 20.99
C TRP A 421 -7.14 3.73 21.48
N TYR A 422 -8.35 3.78 20.93
CA TYR A 422 -9.41 4.69 21.38
C TYR A 422 -9.78 4.44 22.85
N ARG A 423 -9.96 3.18 23.26
CA ARG A 423 -10.47 2.87 24.60
C ARG A 423 -9.44 2.97 25.70
N GLU A 424 -8.18 2.65 25.43
CA GLU A 424 -7.10 2.74 26.41
C GLU A 424 -6.66 4.20 26.53
N ILE A 425 -6.19 4.83 25.44
CA ILE A 425 -5.53 6.14 25.47
C ILE A 425 -6.51 7.27 25.83
N HIS A 426 -7.72 7.28 25.26
CA HIS A 426 -8.70 8.31 25.59
C HIS A 426 -9.15 8.24 27.06
N SER A 427 -9.30 7.04 27.60
CA SER A 427 -9.89 6.85 28.93
C SER A 427 -8.99 7.27 30.09
N VAL A 428 -7.68 7.33 29.85
CA VAL A 428 -6.70 7.78 30.84
C VAL A 428 -6.47 9.30 30.78
N GLY A 429 -7.18 10.01 29.90
CA GLY A 429 -7.05 11.47 29.78
C GLY A 429 -5.67 11.91 29.30
N ILE A 430 -4.91 11.01 28.64
CA ILE A 430 -3.65 11.37 28.00
C ILE A 430 -4.03 12.10 26.72
N THR A 431 -4.11 13.43 26.82
CA THR A 431 -4.49 14.31 25.71
C THR A 431 -3.31 14.74 24.84
N GLU A 432 -2.07 14.55 25.32
CA GLU A 432 -0.87 15.18 24.73
C GLU A 432 0.40 14.35 24.99
N ASP A 433 0.38 13.03 24.73
CA ASP A 433 1.67 12.33 24.62
C ASP A 433 2.27 12.71 23.26
N GLU A 434 3.28 13.59 23.26
CA GLU A 434 3.97 14.07 22.05
C GLU A 434 4.53 12.91 21.19
N ASP A 435 4.71 11.73 21.79
CA ASP A 435 5.18 10.50 21.14
C ASP A 435 4.10 9.73 20.37
N TYR A 436 2.81 10.04 20.54
CA TYR A 436 1.74 9.45 19.75
C TYR A 436 1.37 10.40 18.60
N SER A 437 1.85 10.03 17.41
CA SER A 437 1.59 10.58 16.07
C SER A 437 0.25 11.37 15.93
N PRO A 438 0.20 12.45 15.12
CA PRO A 438 -0.94 13.37 14.94
C PRO A 438 -2.29 12.77 14.49
N SER A 439 -2.44 11.45 14.44
CA SER A 439 -3.65 10.75 14.03
C SER A 439 -4.81 10.78 15.03
N TYR A 440 -4.56 11.09 16.32
CA TYR A 440 -5.61 11.09 17.35
C TYR A 440 -6.64 12.22 17.20
N PRO A 441 -6.23 13.48 17.01
CA PRO A 441 -7.17 14.56 16.68
C PRO A 441 -8.01 14.25 15.44
N GLU A 442 -7.43 13.61 14.41
CA GLU A 442 -8.13 13.24 13.17
C GLU A 442 -9.24 12.22 13.45
N LEU A 443 -8.94 11.09 14.11
CA LEU A 443 -9.96 10.08 14.42
C LEU A 443 -11.04 10.60 15.38
N LEU A 444 -10.66 11.41 16.37
CA LEU A 444 -11.62 12.01 17.30
C LEU A 444 -12.53 13.03 16.59
N THR A 445 -11.99 13.78 15.63
CA THR A 445 -12.76 14.69 14.79
C THR A 445 -13.78 13.91 13.96
N LEU A 446 -13.34 12.87 13.24
CA LEU A 446 -14.22 11.97 12.48
C LEU A 446 -15.34 11.37 13.36
N PHE A 447 -14.99 10.93 14.57
CA PHE A 447 -15.97 10.41 15.51
C PHE A 447 -16.96 11.47 15.98
N SER A 448 -16.49 12.69 16.24
CA SER A 448 -17.37 13.79 16.64
C SER A 448 -18.35 14.21 15.55
N GLU A 449 -17.95 14.05 14.28
CA GLU A 449 -18.75 14.39 13.10
C GLU A 449 -19.79 13.31 12.78
N THR A 450 -19.39 12.04 12.86
CA THR A 450 -20.24 10.91 12.48
C THR A 450 -21.10 10.38 13.63
N ASN A 451 -20.60 10.53 14.86
CA ASN A 451 -21.10 9.84 16.06
C ASN A 451 -21.24 8.31 15.87
N ASP A 452 -20.44 7.74 14.97
CA ASP A 452 -20.38 6.31 14.67
C ASP A 452 -18.92 5.87 14.56
N LEU A 453 -18.52 4.99 15.49
CA LEU A 453 -17.15 4.51 15.57
C LEU A 453 -16.77 3.65 14.36
N GLN A 454 -17.72 2.90 13.79
CA GLN A 454 -17.47 2.07 12.61
C GLN A 454 -17.20 2.94 11.38
N VAL A 455 -18.04 3.95 11.15
CA VAL A 455 -17.84 4.90 10.05
C VAL A 455 -16.50 5.62 10.20
N SER A 456 -16.20 6.13 11.40
CA SER A 456 -14.94 6.82 11.68
C SER A 456 -13.72 5.93 11.47
N HIS A 457 -13.80 4.66 11.89
CA HIS A 457 -12.74 3.69 11.66
C HIS A 457 -12.57 3.40 10.16
N HIS A 458 -13.65 3.23 9.40
CA HIS A 458 -13.56 2.99 7.96
C HIS A 458 -12.90 4.16 7.24
N GLU A 459 -13.31 5.41 7.51
CA GLU A 459 -12.65 6.60 6.92
C GLU A 459 -11.17 6.63 7.28
N PHE A 460 -10.83 6.39 8.55
CA PHE A 460 -9.45 6.42 8.99
C PHE A 460 -8.60 5.29 8.38
N ILE A 461 -9.16 4.09 8.21
CA ILE A 461 -8.50 2.97 7.53
C ILE A 461 -8.31 3.28 6.05
N ALA A 462 -9.33 3.84 5.39
CA ALA A 462 -9.27 4.23 3.99
C ALA A 462 -8.16 5.27 3.74
N ASP A 463 -8.00 6.24 4.63
CA ASP A 463 -7.01 7.32 4.50
C ASP A 463 -5.58 6.85 4.77
N LYS A 464 -5.40 6.02 5.81
CA LYS A 464 -4.06 5.77 6.35
C LYS A 464 -3.50 4.39 6.04
N PHE A 465 -4.36 3.39 5.79
CA PHE A 465 -3.94 1.98 5.91
C PHE A 465 -4.16 1.12 4.68
N ILE A 466 -4.80 1.64 3.62
CA ILE A 466 -4.97 0.89 2.37
C ILE A 466 -3.63 0.40 1.80
N GLY A 467 -2.59 1.24 1.81
CA GLY A 467 -1.25 0.85 1.35
C GLY A 467 -0.65 -0.30 2.16
N ALA A 468 -0.82 -0.29 3.49
CA ALA A 468 -0.32 -1.33 4.38
C ALA A 468 -1.07 -2.66 4.22
N ILE A 469 -2.42 -2.60 4.09
CA ILE A 469 -3.25 -3.76 3.77
C ILE A 469 -2.83 -4.34 2.42
N THR A 470 -2.69 -3.49 1.39
CA THR A 470 -2.29 -3.91 0.03
C THR A 470 -0.95 -4.64 0.04
N SER A 471 0.06 -4.08 0.71
CA SER A 471 1.39 -4.67 0.81
C SER A 471 1.35 -6.04 1.49
N SER A 472 0.64 -6.13 2.62
CA SER A 472 0.52 -7.37 3.40
C SER A 472 -0.25 -8.45 2.65
N LEU A 473 -1.35 -8.07 2.01
CA LEU A 473 -2.17 -8.95 1.19
C LEU A 473 -1.44 -9.44 -0.06
N TYR A 474 -0.58 -8.61 -0.65
CA TYR A 474 0.22 -9.00 -1.81
C TYR A 474 1.28 -10.03 -1.40
N GLN A 475 1.97 -9.82 -0.28
CA GLN A 475 2.93 -10.80 0.25
C GLN A 475 2.24 -12.13 0.60
N TYR A 476 1.05 -12.08 1.21
CA TYR A 476 0.21 -13.26 1.42
C TYR A 476 -0.04 -13.99 0.09
N ALA A 477 -0.55 -13.28 -0.92
CA ALA A 477 -0.89 -13.91 -2.20
C ALA A 477 0.32 -14.58 -2.87
N ILE A 478 1.49 -13.92 -2.87
CA ILE A 478 2.73 -14.50 -3.40
C ILE A 478 3.20 -15.72 -2.58
N SER A 479 3.09 -15.67 -1.24
CA SER A 479 3.47 -16.79 -0.38
C SER A 479 2.64 -18.05 -0.62
N LYS A 480 1.37 -17.89 -1.04
CA LYS A 480 0.47 -18.98 -1.43
C LYS A 480 0.64 -19.42 -2.88
N GLY A 481 1.53 -18.78 -3.64
CA GLY A 481 1.79 -19.09 -5.05
C GLY A 481 0.77 -18.53 -6.02
N HIS A 482 -0.06 -17.56 -5.60
CA HIS A 482 -1.05 -16.94 -6.47
C HIS A 482 -0.39 -16.01 -7.48
N ASN A 483 -0.72 -16.17 -8.76
CA ASN A 483 -0.24 -15.28 -9.82
C ASN A 483 -1.17 -14.05 -9.94
N VAL A 484 -0.94 -13.07 -9.07
CA VAL A 484 -1.73 -11.84 -9.00
C VAL A 484 -0.89 -10.60 -9.27
N GLU A 485 -1.48 -9.63 -9.96
CA GLU A 485 -0.86 -8.32 -10.16
C GLU A 485 -1.07 -7.43 -8.93
N PHE A 486 -0.11 -6.57 -8.62
CA PHE A 486 -0.21 -5.67 -7.47
C PHE A 486 -1.44 -4.77 -7.52
N GLY A 487 -1.78 -4.23 -8.71
CA GLY A 487 -2.97 -3.38 -8.88
C GLY A 487 -4.29 -4.11 -8.58
N TYR A 488 -4.35 -5.42 -8.82
CA TYR A 488 -5.51 -6.24 -8.46
C TYR A 488 -5.65 -6.38 -6.94
N ILE A 489 -4.54 -6.60 -6.23
CA ILE A 489 -4.52 -6.67 -4.76
C ILE A 489 -4.82 -5.30 -4.14
N ALA A 490 -4.33 -4.21 -4.74
CA ALA A 490 -4.65 -2.85 -4.31
C ALA A 490 -6.15 -2.56 -4.42
N ALA A 491 -6.81 -2.99 -5.51
CA ALA A 491 -8.27 -2.90 -5.63
C ALA A 491 -8.97 -3.74 -4.55
N LEU A 492 -8.52 -4.98 -4.32
CA LEU A 492 -9.11 -5.87 -3.33
C LEU A 492 -9.00 -5.33 -1.90
N ALA A 493 -7.92 -4.61 -1.57
CA ALA A 493 -7.70 -4.01 -0.26
C ALA A 493 -8.79 -3.00 0.16
N TRP A 494 -9.56 -2.46 -0.79
CA TRP A 494 -10.71 -1.58 -0.53
C TRP A 494 -11.98 -2.32 -0.07
N GLY A 495 -11.97 -3.65 0.01
CA GLY A 495 -13.12 -4.43 0.49
C GLY A 495 -13.60 -3.99 1.88
N GLY A 496 -14.88 -3.61 1.97
CA GLY A 496 -15.49 -3.06 3.20
C GLY A 496 -15.38 -1.54 3.35
N LEU A 497 -14.61 -0.86 2.50
CA LEU A 497 -14.35 0.59 2.57
C LEU A 497 -15.00 1.37 1.42
N GLN A 498 -15.77 0.69 0.56
CA GLN A 498 -16.41 1.26 -0.63
C GLN A 498 -17.41 2.39 -0.31
N GLU A 499 -17.92 2.44 0.92
CA GLU A 499 -18.86 3.47 1.34
C GLU A 499 -18.20 4.73 1.91
N THR A 500 -16.88 4.73 2.07
CA THR A 500 -16.14 5.89 2.60
C THR A 500 -16.11 7.04 1.60
N ASP A 501 -16.05 8.27 2.12
CA ASP A 501 -15.88 9.46 1.30
C ASP A 501 -14.53 9.44 0.58
N ILE A 502 -13.48 8.90 1.22
CA ILE A 502 -12.16 8.75 0.62
C ILE A 502 -12.22 7.86 -0.63
N PHE A 503 -12.90 6.71 -0.56
CA PHE A 503 -13.08 5.84 -1.72
C PHE A 503 -13.82 6.57 -2.85
N LYS A 504 -14.97 7.18 -2.54
CA LYS A 504 -15.83 7.88 -3.51
C LYS A 504 -15.15 9.08 -4.16
N ASN A 505 -14.26 9.76 -3.45
CA ASN A 505 -13.54 10.92 -3.96
C ASN A 505 -12.28 10.53 -4.76
N ASN A 506 -11.69 9.36 -4.49
CA ASN A 506 -10.46 8.90 -5.15
C ASN A 506 -10.72 8.14 -6.47
N PHE A 507 -11.95 7.68 -6.71
CA PHE A 507 -12.29 6.86 -7.87
C PHE A 507 -13.42 7.46 -8.69
N SER A 508 -13.33 7.37 -10.02
CA SER A 508 -14.48 7.58 -10.88
C SER A 508 -15.49 6.42 -10.71
N LEU A 509 -16.76 6.66 -11.00
CA LEU A 509 -17.81 5.63 -10.95
C LEU A 509 -17.43 4.33 -11.69
N SER A 510 -16.75 4.43 -12.84
CA SER A 510 -16.27 3.24 -13.57
C SER A 510 -15.23 2.46 -12.76
N GLN A 511 -14.32 3.15 -12.08
CA GLN A 511 -13.31 2.50 -11.22
C GLN A 511 -13.95 1.90 -9.97
N GLU A 512 -14.93 2.57 -9.37
CA GLU A 512 -15.68 2.03 -8.22
C GLU A 512 -16.36 0.70 -8.59
N ILE A 513 -16.97 0.63 -9.78
CA ILE A 513 -17.58 -0.59 -10.31
C ILE A 513 -16.53 -1.68 -10.52
N ASP A 514 -15.40 -1.37 -11.15
CA ASP A 514 -14.31 -2.33 -11.39
C ASP A 514 -13.75 -2.90 -10.08
N ILE A 515 -13.50 -2.05 -9.09
CA ILE A 515 -13.02 -2.44 -7.77
C ILE A 515 -14.07 -3.31 -7.06
N SER A 516 -15.33 -2.91 -7.11
CA SER A 516 -16.44 -3.66 -6.50
C SER A 516 -16.61 -5.04 -7.14
N ASN A 517 -16.44 -5.14 -8.47
CA ASN A 517 -16.42 -6.41 -9.17
C ASN A 517 -15.27 -7.30 -8.67
N ILE A 518 -14.04 -6.78 -8.56
CA ILE A 518 -12.89 -7.54 -8.04
C ILE A 518 -13.19 -8.09 -6.64
N ILE A 519 -13.73 -7.25 -5.76
CA ILE A 519 -14.07 -7.63 -4.38
C ILE A 519 -15.14 -8.73 -4.37
N ASN A 520 -16.23 -8.57 -5.13
CA ASN A 520 -17.32 -9.54 -5.18
C ASN A 520 -16.88 -10.88 -5.79
N ILE A 521 -16.07 -10.84 -6.84
CA ILE A 521 -15.52 -12.06 -7.47
C ILE A 521 -14.72 -12.84 -6.43
N GLU A 522 -13.79 -12.20 -5.71
CA GLU A 522 -13.01 -12.89 -4.66
C GLU A 522 -13.86 -13.30 -3.46
N LEU A 523 -14.97 -12.61 -3.17
CA LEU A 523 -15.85 -12.95 -2.06
C LEU A 523 -16.80 -14.12 -2.36
N ASN A 524 -17.33 -14.22 -3.58
CA ASN A 524 -18.41 -15.17 -3.88
C ASN A 524 -18.39 -15.76 -5.29
N GLY A 525 -17.36 -15.46 -6.09
CA GLY A 525 -17.22 -15.93 -7.47
C GLY A 525 -18.10 -15.19 -8.48
N LEU A 526 -18.79 -14.12 -8.10
CA LEU A 526 -19.70 -13.36 -8.95
C LEU A 526 -19.25 -11.91 -9.10
N ASP A 527 -19.47 -11.32 -10.27
CA ASP A 527 -19.41 -9.87 -10.45
C ASP A 527 -20.70 -9.17 -9.97
N ASN A 528 -20.76 -7.85 -10.04
CA ASN A 528 -21.93 -7.05 -9.61
C ASN A 528 -23.19 -7.36 -10.43
N ASP A 529 -23.05 -7.92 -11.64
CA ASP A 529 -24.15 -8.32 -12.50
C ASP A 529 -24.63 -9.76 -12.19
N GLY A 530 -24.00 -10.43 -11.22
CA GLY A 530 -24.30 -11.80 -10.82
C GLY A 530 -23.73 -12.86 -11.76
N ASN A 531 -22.82 -12.49 -12.66
CA ASN A 531 -22.16 -13.44 -13.56
C ASN A 531 -20.98 -14.10 -12.85
N TYR A 532 -20.86 -15.41 -13.02
CA TYR A 532 -19.69 -16.13 -12.52
C TYR A 532 -18.40 -15.68 -13.19
N LYS A 533 -17.37 -15.42 -12.39
CA LYS A 533 -16.00 -15.13 -12.82
C LYS A 533 -15.01 -15.98 -12.04
N PRO A 534 -13.89 -16.37 -12.67
CA PRO A 534 -12.83 -17.08 -11.95
C PRO A 534 -12.21 -16.15 -10.91
N GLN A 535 -12.06 -16.69 -9.69
CA GLN A 535 -11.24 -16.10 -8.64
C GLN A 535 -9.76 -16.26 -8.96
N LYS A 536 -8.93 -15.33 -8.47
CA LYS A 536 -7.47 -15.42 -8.51
C LYS A 536 -6.90 -16.11 -7.28
N GLY A 537 -7.55 -15.98 -6.12
CA GLY A 537 -7.23 -16.79 -4.94
C GLY A 537 -7.79 -18.22 -5.05
N ALA A 538 -7.33 -19.10 -4.16
CA ALA A 538 -7.86 -20.46 -4.04
C ALA A 538 -9.05 -20.49 -3.08
N SER A 539 -9.93 -21.48 -3.19
CA SER A 539 -10.98 -21.68 -2.18
C SER A 539 -10.35 -22.02 -0.82
N ALA A 540 -10.80 -21.34 0.24
CA ALA A 540 -10.39 -21.62 1.61
C ALA A 540 -11.08 -22.85 2.23
N ASN A 541 -12.04 -23.46 1.51
CA ASN A 541 -12.84 -24.59 1.98
C ASN A 541 -13.58 -24.32 3.32
N CYS A 542 -14.04 -23.08 3.52
CA CYS A 542 -14.93 -22.77 4.65
C CYS A 542 -16.31 -23.42 4.46
N PRO A 543 -17.01 -23.76 5.56
CA PRO A 543 -18.36 -24.31 5.48
C PRO A 543 -19.35 -23.29 4.89
N GLU A 544 -20.29 -23.79 4.08
CA GLU A 544 -21.46 -23.03 3.58
C GLU A 544 -22.55 -22.86 4.64
#